data_AF-A0A9W4XU90-F1
#
_entry.id   AF-A0A9W4XU90-F1
#
_cell.length_a   1.000
_cell.length_b   1.000
_cell.length_c   1.000
_cell.angle_alpha   90.00
_cell.angle_beta   90.00
_cell.angle_gamma   90.00
#
_symmetry.space_group_name_H-M   'P 1'
#
loop_
_entity.id
_entity.type
_entity.pdbx_description
1 polymer ?
#
loop_
_entity_poly.entity_id
_entity_poly.type
_entity_poly.pdbx_seq_one_letter_code
_entity_poly.pdbx_strand_id
1 'polypeptide(L)'
;MIGLPFDQQDVYKAFSQNHATESLLPLSAWETRVANPDFRIVVCIVADADGDGTLPSDRNNEAEEEHILQRLLDSEWAGTFTLVGPVPLSSWLLPSSGQPQPGAEGEETRWHLTSLFVLPAHRGCGLASKLTLAAVRAGSSGHQVARNVGATTRFRLIVHPKNIEVVKLYEKVGFVKGGLYTQREAMVAMGDAAGVPEAAARDIWDSRLAIGMELLV
;
A
#
# COMPACT_ATOMS: atom_id res chain seq x y z
N MET A 1 31.12 -9.03 9.51
CA MET A 1 32.29 -8.31 8.96
C MET A 1 31.90 -7.86 7.57
N ILE A 2 31.76 -6.53 7.41
CA ILE A 2 31.71 -5.67 6.21
C ILE A 2 31.41 -6.37 4.86
N GLY A 3 30.29 -6.00 4.23
CA GLY A 3 29.96 -6.40 2.86
C GLY A 3 28.79 -5.63 2.27
N LEU A 4 28.97 -4.32 2.04
CA LEU A 4 28.35 -3.62 0.92
C LEU A 4 29.37 -3.63 -0.23
N PRO A 5 28.98 -3.66 -1.53
CA PRO A 5 27.95 -2.76 -2.05
C PRO A 5 26.89 -3.37 -2.96
N PHE A 6 25.68 -2.89 -2.71
CA PHE A 6 24.65 -2.61 -3.69
C PHE A 6 25.20 -2.11 -5.02
N ASP A 7 24.50 -2.46 -6.10
CA ASP A 7 24.47 -1.57 -7.25
C ASP A 7 23.74 -0.29 -6.82
N GLN A 8 24.51 0.78 -6.67
CA GLN A 8 24.09 2.06 -6.08
C GLN A 8 23.00 2.78 -6.91
N GLN A 9 22.59 2.20 -8.05
CA GLN A 9 21.63 2.77 -8.99
C GLN A 9 20.15 2.48 -8.69
N ASP A 10 19.82 1.37 -8.00
CA ASP A 10 18.42 0.96 -7.79
C ASP A 10 17.80 1.45 -6.47
N VAL A 11 18.62 1.81 -5.48
CA VAL A 11 18.16 2.47 -4.24
C VAL A 11 17.46 3.80 -4.53
N TYR A 12 17.77 4.43 -5.67
CA TYR A 12 17.16 5.70 -6.10
C TYR A 12 15.88 5.55 -6.93
N LYS A 13 15.31 4.35 -7.11
CA LYS A 13 14.12 4.15 -7.95
C LYS A 13 12.93 3.52 -7.23
N ALA A 14 13.15 2.87 -6.09
CA ALA A 14 12.09 2.33 -5.26
C ALA A 14 12.39 2.64 -3.79
N PHE A 15 11.34 2.76 -2.97
CA PHE A 15 11.51 2.76 -1.52
C PHE A 15 12.20 1.44 -1.09
N SER A 16 12.93 1.47 0.02
CA SER A 16 13.84 0.40 0.49
C SER A 16 13.20 -0.99 0.67
N GLN A 17 11.87 -1.09 0.63
CA GLN A 17 11.15 -2.36 0.65
C GLN A 17 10.94 -2.88 -0.77
N ASN A 18 11.65 -3.95 -1.10
CA ASN A 18 11.42 -4.75 -2.31
C ASN A 18 11.25 -6.21 -1.89
N HIS A 19 10.79 -7.06 -2.81
CA HIS A 19 10.56 -8.48 -2.53
C HIS A 19 11.77 -9.18 -1.91
N ALA A 20 12.99 -8.90 -2.37
CA ALA A 20 14.18 -9.54 -1.80
C ALA A 20 14.36 -9.19 -0.32
N THR A 21 14.05 -7.96 0.09
CA THR A 21 14.05 -7.56 1.50
C THR A 21 12.86 -8.14 2.27
N GLU A 22 11.66 -8.10 1.69
CA GLU A 22 10.44 -8.57 2.35
C GLU A 22 10.40 -10.09 2.56
N SER A 23 10.91 -10.88 1.61
CA SER A 23 11.01 -12.34 1.75
C SER A 23 12.01 -12.79 2.82
N LEU A 24 12.91 -11.91 3.25
CA LEU A 24 13.86 -12.17 4.33
C LEU A 24 13.33 -11.79 5.71
N LEU A 25 12.15 -11.14 5.79
CA LEU A 25 11.54 -10.81 7.07
C LEU A 25 11.17 -12.08 7.84
N PRO A 26 11.42 -12.13 9.15
CA PRO A 26 11.01 -13.26 9.97
C PRO A 26 9.49 -13.38 9.99
N LEU A 27 8.98 -14.59 10.22
CA LEU A 27 7.54 -14.85 10.30
C LEU A 27 6.84 -13.92 11.31
N SER A 28 7.48 -13.64 12.45
CA SER A 28 6.96 -12.73 13.48
C SER A 28 6.69 -11.30 12.99
N ALA A 29 7.45 -10.82 12.00
CA ALA A 29 7.20 -9.51 11.39
C ALA A 29 5.92 -9.54 10.54
N TRP A 30 5.67 -10.65 9.83
CA TRP A 30 4.44 -10.85 9.07
C TRP A 30 3.23 -11.06 9.99
N GLU A 31 3.37 -11.84 11.05
CA GLU A 31 2.34 -12.01 12.09
C GLU A 31 1.90 -10.66 12.66
N THR A 32 2.88 -9.79 12.98
CA THR A 32 2.60 -8.44 13.48
C THR A 32 1.82 -7.59 12.46
N ARG A 33 2.17 -7.67 11.18
CA ARG A 33 1.49 -6.91 10.11
C ARG A 33 0.07 -7.41 9.87
N VAL A 34 -0.12 -8.73 9.81
CA VAL A 34 -1.43 -9.36 9.56
C VAL A 34 -2.37 -9.15 10.75
N ALA A 35 -1.84 -9.19 11.98
CA ALA A 35 -2.63 -8.97 13.20
C ALA A 35 -2.94 -7.48 13.46
N ASN A 36 -2.31 -6.54 12.75
CA ASN A 36 -2.54 -5.12 12.96
C ASN A 36 -3.91 -4.71 12.36
N PRO A 37 -4.88 -4.24 13.17
CA PRO A 37 -6.21 -3.88 12.68
C PRO A 37 -6.21 -2.68 11.73
N ASP A 38 -5.15 -1.86 11.75
CA ASP A 38 -4.99 -0.72 10.84
C ASP A 38 -4.46 -1.16 9.47
N PHE A 39 -4.04 -2.42 9.33
CA PHE A 39 -3.51 -2.96 8.08
C PHE A 39 -4.58 -3.78 7.37
N ARG A 40 -4.73 -3.56 6.06
CA ARG A 40 -5.54 -4.39 5.19
C ARG A 40 -4.70 -4.84 4.02
N ILE A 41 -4.48 -6.14 3.90
CA ILE A 41 -3.68 -6.72 2.83
C ILE A 41 -4.63 -7.33 1.80
N VAL A 42 -4.60 -6.78 0.58
CA VAL A 42 -5.31 -7.35 -0.57
C VAL A 42 -4.36 -8.28 -1.29
N VAL A 43 -4.77 -9.53 -1.48
CA VAL A 43 -3.99 -10.55 -2.17
C VAL A 43 -4.71 -10.96 -3.45
N CYS A 44 -3.97 -11.04 -4.56
CA CYS A 44 -4.42 -11.72 -5.76
C CYS A 44 -3.76 -13.11 -5.81
N ILE A 45 -4.59 -14.15 -5.80
CA ILE A 45 -4.15 -15.53 -5.96
C ILE A 45 -4.30 -15.99 -7.42
N VAL A 46 -3.41 -16.88 -7.86
CA VAL A 46 -3.59 -17.62 -9.11
C VAL A 46 -4.69 -18.64 -8.90
N ALA A 47 -5.74 -18.60 -9.73
CA ALA A 47 -6.80 -19.58 -9.66
C ALA A 47 -6.33 -20.93 -10.22
N ASP A 48 -6.69 -22.02 -9.55
CA ASP A 48 -6.53 -23.36 -10.10
C ASP A 48 -7.40 -23.52 -11.35
N ALA A 49 -6.89 -24.24 -12.35
CA ALA A 49 -7.58 -24.44 -13.63
C ALA A 49 -8.96 -25.09 -13.50
N ASP A 50 -9.20 -25.82 -12.41
CA ASP A 50 -10.46 -26.55 -12.13
C ASP A 50 -11.42 -25.78 -11.19
N GLY A 51 -11.00 -24.61 -10.68
CA GLY A 51 -11.83 -23.79 -9.79
C GLY A 51 -12.71 -22.82 -10.58
N ASP A 52 -14.03 -23.01 -10.54
CA ASP A 52 -14.97 -21.95 -10.90
C ASP A 52 -14.65 -20.74 -10.02
N GLY A 53 -14.14 -19.65 -10.59
CA GLY A 53 -13.58 -18.49 -9.89
C GLY A 53 -14.59 -17.71 -9.02
N THR A 54 -15.75 -18.30 -8.76
CA THR A 54 -16.86 -17.81 -7.98
C THR A 54 -16.57 -18.03 -6.50
N LEU A 55 -16.35 -16.93 -5.77
CA LEU A 55 -16.43 -16.97 -4.31
C LEU A 55 -17.88 -17.27 -3.91
N PRO A 56 -18.13 -18.14 -2.90
CA PRO A 56 -19.46 -18.30 -2.33
C PRO A 56 -20.00 -16.92 -1.92
N SER A 57 -21.30 -16.69 -2.09
CA SER A 57 -21.90 -15.35 -1.95
C SER A 57 -22.54 -15.08 -0.58
N ASP A 58 -22.43 -16.01 0.37
CA ASP A 58 -23.16 -15.98 1.63
C ASP A 58 -22.24 -15.53 2.78
N ARG A 59 -22.17 -14.21 2.95
CA ARG A 59 -21.27 -13.43 3.83
C ARG A 59 -21.23 -13.80 5.32
N ASN A 60 -21.88 -14.88 5.77
CA ASN A 60 -22.03 -15.27 7.18
C ASN A 60 -21.79 -16.78 7.43
N ASN A 61 -21.06 -17.48 6.57
CA ASN A 61 -20.77 -18.90 6.79
C ASN A 61 -19.30 -19.12 7.16
N GLU A 62 -19.04 -19.67 8.36
CA GLU A 62 -17.71 -20.10 8.82
C GLU A 62 -17.02 -21.01 7.77
N ALA A 63 -17.81 -21.81 7.03
CA ALA A 63 -17.29 -22.66 5.96
C ALA A 63 -16.79 -21.86 4.73
N GLU A 64 -17.32 -20.67 4.47
CA GLU A 64 -16.83 -19.79 3.39
C GLU A 64 -15.50 -19.15 3.81
N GLU A 65 -15.38 -18.68 5.05
CA GLU A 65 -14.13 -18.14 5.59
C GLU A 65 -13.02 -19.19 5.56
N GLU A 66 -13.29 -20.41 6.04
CA GLU A 66 -12.33 -21.52 5.99
C GLU A 66 -11.91 -21.84 4.55
N HIS A 67 -12.85 -21.84 3.60
CA HIS A 67 -12.54 -22.07 2.20
C HIS A 67 -11.65 -20.96 1.60
N ILE A 68 -11.92 -19.69 1.93
CA ILE A 68 -11.09 -18.55 1.52
C ILE A 68 -9.69 -18.66 2.12
N LEU A 69 -9.58 -19.01 3.40
CA LEU A 69 -8.30 -19.21 4.08
C LEU A 69 -7.51 -20.34 3.42
N GLN A 70 -8.14 -21.47 3.15
CA GLN A 70 -7.48 -22.60 2.48
C GLN A 70 -6.94 -22.18 1.10
N ARG A 71 -7.75 -21.46 0.31
CA ARG A 71 -7.29 -20.92 -0.99
C ARG A 71 -6.13 -19.94 -0.85
N LEU A 72 -6.13 -19.07 0.16
CA LEU A 72 -5.02 -18.17 0.42
C LEU A 72 -3.74 -18.92 0.81
N LEU A 73 -3.85 -20.07 1.47
CA LEU A 73 -2.71 -20.88 1.90
C LEU A 73 -2.15 -21.77 0.78
N ASP A 74 -3.03 -22.30 -0.08
CA ASP A 74 -2.64 -23.29 -1.11
C ASP A 74 -2.26 -22.65 -2.45
N SER A 75 -2.79 -21.47 -2.77
CA SER A 75 -2.58 -20.84 -4.08
C SER A 75 -1.33 -19.94 -4.11
N GLU A 76 -0.72 -19.80 -5.29
CA GLU A 76 0.35 -18.83 -5.52
C GLU A 76 -0.19 -17.39 -5.44
N TRP A 77 0.49 -16.52 -4.69
CA TRP A 77 0.15 -15.10 -4.60
C TRP A 77 0.76 -14.33 -5.77
N ALA A 78 -0.02 -14.13 -6.83
CA ALA A 78 0.38 -13.35 -8.01
C ALA A 78 0.74 -11.89 -7.67
N GLY A 79 0.16 -11.33 -6.62
CA GLY A 79 0.53 -10.02 -6.10
C GLY A 79 -0.24 -9.61 -4.85
N THR A 80 0.24 -8.55 -4.21
CA THR A 80 -0.30 -8.03 -2.96
C THR A 80 -0.34 -6.50 -2.97
N PHE A 81 -1.23 -5.91 -2.17
CA PHE A 81 -1.23 -4.48 -1.89
C PHE A 81 -1.74 -4.23 -0.48
N THR A 82 -0.97 -3.51 0.33
CA THR A 82 -1.34 -3.17 1.71
C THR A 82 -1.96 -1.77 1.78
N LEU A 83 -3.03 -1.63 2.56
CA LEU A 83 -3.56 -0.35 3.02
C LEU A 83 -3.28 -0.19 4.50
N VAL A 84 -2.95 1.03 4.90
CA VAL A 84 -2.78 1.43 6.31
C VAL A 84 -3.79 2.53 6.63
N GLY A 85 -4.66 2.28 7.59
CA GLY A 85 -5.69 3.22 8.04
C GLY A 85 -6.96 2.55 8.60
N PRO A 86 -8.04 3.34 8.78
CA PRO A 86 -8.11 4.77 8.50
C PRO A 86 -7.19 5.57 9.45
N VAL A 87 -6.43 6.52 8.91
CA VAL A 87 -5.53 7.36 9.73
C VAL A 87 -6.22 8.68 10.15
N PRO A 88 -5.99 9.15 11.38
CA PRO A 88 -6.55 10.42 11.84
C PRO A 88 -5.92 11.60 11.08
N LEU A 89 -6.64 12.73 10.99
CA LEU A 89 -6.19 13.92 10.28
C LEU A 89 -4.81 14.40 10.77
N SER A 90 -4.56 14.33 12.09
CA SER A 90 -3.30 14.73 12.70
C SER A 90 -2.09 13.94 12.18
N SER A 91 -2.27 12.66 11.85
CA SER A 91 -1.21 11.79 11.31
C SER A 91 -1.08 11.90 9.79
N TRP A 92 -2.14 12.37 9.12
CA TRP A 92 -2.14 12.58 7.66
C TRP A 92 -1.50 13.90 7.21
N LEU A 93 -1.61 14.94 8.04
CA LEU A 93 -1.14 16.28 7.72
C LEU A 93 0.39 16.36 7.75
N LEU A 94 0.97 16.67 6.60
CA LEU A 94 2.39 16.99 6.46
C LEU A 94 2.50 18.39 5.84
N PRO A 95 2.42 19.48 6.63
CA PRO A 95 2.25 20.85 6.13
C PRO A 95 3.32 21.28 5.12
N SER A 96 4.57 20.87 5.35
CA SER A 96 5.71 21.22 4.51
C SER A 96 5.76 20.45 3.18
N SER A 97 4.86 19.49 2.96
CA SER A 97 4.83 18.69 1.72
C SER A 97 4.13 19.41 0.56
N GLY A 98 3.34 20.45 0.83
CA GLY A 98 2.48 21.07 -0.17
C GLY A 98 1.29 20.22 -0.60
N GLN A 99 0.97 19.15 0.13
CA GLN A 99 -0.17 18.27 -0.13
C GLN A 99 -1.51 19.04 -0.19
N PRO A 100 -2.51 18.54 -0.94
CA PRO A 100 -3.84 19.13 -0.94
C PRO A 100 -4.42 19.13 0.48
N GLN A 101 -5.19 20.17 0.79
CA GLN A 101 -5.88 20.27 2.08
C GLN A 101 -6.90 19.12 2.17
N PRO A 102 -6.76 18.19 3.13
CA PRO A 102 -7.80 17.21 3.41
C PRO A 102 -9.01 17.91 4.05
N GLY A 103 -10.20 17.31 3.92
CA GLY A 103 -11.38 17.69 4.69
C GLY A 103 -11.17 17.55 6.19
N ALA A 104 -12.13 18.03 6.99
CA ALA A 104 -12.04 17.96 8.43
C ALA A 104 -12.14 16.51 8.97
N GLU A 105 -11.91 16.35 10.26
CA GLU A 105 -12.14 15.06 10.93
C GLU A 105 -13.61 14.66 10.79
N GLY A 106 -13.86 13.42 10.39
CA GLY A 106 -15.21 12.90 10.12
C GLY A 106 -15.83 13.24 8.75
N GLU A 107 -15.25 14.17 7.98
CA GLU A 107 -15.69 14.48 6.61
C GLU A 107 -15.09 13.52 5.57
N GLU A 108 -13.86 13.09 5.83
CA GLU A 108 -13.12 12.16 4.97
C GLU A 108 -12.46 11.08 5.81
N THR A 109 -12.24 9.92 5.20
CA THR A 109 -11.36 8.89 5.75
C THR A 109 -10.14 8.69 4.90
N ARG A 110 -9.03 8.36 5.55
CA ARG A 110 -7.70 8.57 4.98
C ARG A 110 -6.93 7.28 5.06
N TRP A 111 -6.38 6.85 3.93
CA TRP A 111 -5.69 5.57 3.81
C TRP A 111 -4.39 5.74 3.06
N HIS A 112 -3.32 5.16 3.60
CA HIS A 112 -2.06 5.03 2.89
C HIS A 112 -2.02 3.70 2.14
N LEU A 113 -1.74 3.74 0.85
CA LEU A 113 -1.46 2.56 0.04
C LEU A 113 0.05 2.33 0.05
N THR A 114 0.46 1.16 0.52
CA THR A 114 1.87 0.78 0.68
C THR A 114 2.13 -0.66 0.21
N SER A 115 3.39 -0.97 -0.09
CA SER A 115 3.84 -2.33 -0.43
C SER A 115 3.03 -3.01 -1.55
N LEU A 116 2.86 -2.33 -2.70
CA LEU A 116 2.37 -2.98 -3.91
C LEU A 116 3.45 -3.91 -4.47
N PHE A 117 3.12 -5.19 -4.60
CA PHE A 117 3.99 -6.16 -5.24
C PHE A 117 3.23 -7.00 -6.26
N VAL A 118 3.90 -7.31 -7.36
CA VAL A 118 3.43 -8.27 -8.36
C VAL A 118 4.60 -9.18 -8.70
N LEU A 119 4.36 -10.50 -8.60
CA LEU A 119 5.32 -11.51 -8.98
C LEU A 119 5.80 -11.29 -10.42
N PRO A 120 7.11 -11.39 -10.72
CA PRO A 120 7.63 -11.14 -12.06
C PRO A 120 6.91 -11.89 -13.18
N ALA A 121 6.53 -13.15 -12.95
CA ALA A 121 5.79 -13.99 -13.89
C ALA A 121 4.40 -13.43 -14.27
N HIS A 122 3.82 -12.59 -13.42
CA HIS A 122 2.48 -12.00 -13.58
C HIS A 122 2.51 -10.50 -13.89
N ARG A 123 3.68 -9.93 -14.25
CA ARG A 123 3.79 -8.51 -14.64
C ARG A 123 3.37 -8.28 -16.09
N GLY A 124 3.09 -7.02 -16.44
CA GLY A 124 2.74 -6.62 -17.81
C GLY A 124 1.29 -6.92 -18.23
N CYS A 125 0.50 -7.63 -17.42
CA CYS A 125 -0.91 -7.95 -17.71
C CYS A 125 -1.93 -7.01 -17.03
N GLY A 126 -1.46 -5.88 -16.49
CA GLY A 126 -2.32 -4.89 -15.80
C GLY A 126 -2.74 -5.28 -14.37
N LEU A 127 -2.14 -6.32 -13.79
CA LEU A 127 -2.48 -6.78 -12.43
C LEU A 127 -2.28 -5.70 -11.36
N ALA A 128 -1.21 -4.90 -11.48
CA ALA A 128 -0.96 -3.78 -10.57
C ALA A 128 -2.14 -2.78 -10.52
N SER A 129 -2.72 -2.41 -11.67
CA SER A 129 -3.90 -1.54 -11.70
C SER A 129 -5.12 -2.18 -11.04
N LYS A 130 -5.33 -3.49 -11.28
CA LYS A 130 -6.45 -4.24 -10.69
C LYS A 130 -6.33 -4.33 -9.17
N LEU A 131 -5.13 -4.61 -8.66
CA LEU A 131 -4.83 -4.61 -7.22
C LEU A 131 -5.05 -3.22 -6.61
N THR A 132 -4.61 -2.14 -7.26
CA THR A 132 -4.87 -0.77 -6.79
C THR A 132 -6.37 -0.49 -6.67
N LEU A 133 -7.16 -0.85 -7.68
CA LEU A 133 -8.61 -0.66 -7.65
C LEU A 133 -9.30 -1.53 -6.58
N ALA A 134 -8.82 -2.77 -6.38
CA ALA A 134 -9.30 -3.64 -5.33
C ALA A 134 -8.99 -3.07 -3.93
N ALA A 135 -7.78 -2.54 -3.74
CA ALA A 135 -7.38 -1.85 -2.52
C ALA A 135 -8.27 -0.63 -2.24
N VAL A 136 -8.44 0.25 -3.22
CA VAL A 136 -9.36 1.41 -3.11
C VAL A 136 -10.76 0.95 -2.71
N ARG A 137 -11.29 -0.08 -3.35
CA ARG A 137 -12.61 -0.63 -3.02
C ARG A 137 -12.67 -1.18 -1.58
N ALA A 138 -11.62 -1.86 -1.12
CA ALA A 138 -11.52 -2.39 0.23
C ALA A 138 -11.40 -1.30 1.32
N GLY A 139 -10.74 -0.17 1.02
CA GLY A 139 -10.70 0.99 1.94
C GLY A 139 -12.02 1.73 2.02
N SER A 140 -12.75 1.84 0.90
CA SER A 140 -14.04 2.53 0.83
C SER A 140 -15.21 1.71 1.40
N SER A 141 -15.17 0.38 1.36
CA SER A 141 -16.29 -0.49 1.78
C SER A 141 -16.63 -0.39 3.28
N GLY A 142 -15.65 -0.09 4.13
CA GLY A 142 -15.87 0.08 5.58
C GLY A 142 -16.74 1.30 5.94
N HIS A 143 -16.78 2.31 5.06
CA HIS A 143 -17.51 3.57 5.30
C HIS A 143 -18.99 3.50 4.93
N GLN A 144 -19.38 2.53 4.10
CA GLN A 144 -20.81 2.32 3.80
C GLN A 144 -21.57 1.74 4.99
N VAL A 145 -20.88 1.14 5.96
CA VAL A 145 -21.49 0.52 7.16
C VAL A 145 -21.57 1.49 8.34
N ALA A 146 -20.73 2.54 8.38
CA ALA A 146 -20.63 3.50 9.47
C ALA A 146 -21.22 4.89 9.10
N ARG A 147 -22.56 4.99 9.16
CA ARG A 147 -23.40 6.17 9.48
C ARG A 147 -23.24 7.54 8.79
N ASN A 148 -22.22 7.81 7.97
CA ASN A 148 -22.09 9.10 7.28
C ASN A 148 -22.31 8.95 5.77
N VAL A 149 -23.58 8.99 5.37
CA VAL A 149 -23.97 9.14 3.95
C VAL A 149 -23.33 10.43 3.42
N GLY A 150 -22.29 10.30 2.58
CA GLY A 150 -21.59 11.42 1.95
C GLY A 150 -20.14 11.65 2.39
N ALA A 151 -19.59 10.86 3.32
CA ALA A 151 -18.16 10.92 3.65
C ALA A 151 -17.31 10.36 2.49
N THR A 152 -16.29 11.11 2.07
CA THR A 152 -15.38 10.69 0.99
C THR A 152 -14.22 9.86 1.54
N THR A 153 -13.59 9.05 0.70
CA THR A 153 -12.37 8.31 1.05
C THR A 153 -11.18 8.87 0.27
N ARG A 154 -10.16 9.31 1.00
CA ARG A 154 -8.90 9.78 0.45
C ARG A 154 -7.83 8.71 0.58
N PHE A 155 -7.16 8.45 -0.52
CA PHE A 155 -6.06 7.52 -0.62
C PHE A 155 -4.78 8.27 -0.95
N ARG A 156 -3.66 7.89 -0.34
CA ARG A 156 -2.33 8.42 -0.67
C ARG A 156 -1.35 7.28 -0.87
N LEU A 157 -0.53 7.40 -1.89
CA LEU A 157 0.70 6.63 -2.06
C LEU A 157 1.87 7.59 -2.26
N ILE A 158 3.07 7.15 -1.92
CA ILE A 158 4.28 7.96 -2.11
C ILE A 158 5.23 7.16 -2.98
N VAL A 159 5.69 7.79 -4.07
CA VAL A 159 6.51 7.16 -5.10
C VAL A 159 7.76 7.97 -5.37
N HIS A 160 8.83 7.27 -5.73
CA HIS A 160 10.04 7.95 -6.18
C HIS A 160 9.80 8.56 -7.57
N PRO A 161 10.15 9.83 -7.83
CA PRO A 161 9.87 10.53 -9.09
C PRO A 161 10.52 9.89 -10.31
N LYS A 162 11.66 9.18 -10.11
CA LYS A 162 12.35 8.45 -11.17
C LYS A 162 11.63 7.17 -11.60
N ASN A 163 10.63 6.71 -10.85
CA ASN A 163 9.83 5.54 -11.20
C ASN A 163 8.65 5.95 -12.09
N ILE A 164 8.97 6.41 -13.30
CA ILE A 164 8.01 7.01 -14.23
C ILE A 164 6.87 6.05 -14.57
N GLU A 165 7.16 4.76 -14.69
CA GLU A 165 6.14 3.75 -15.02
C GLU A 165 5.15 3.55 -13.87
N VAL A 166 5.60 3.58 -12.62
CA VAL A 166 4.72 3.53 -11.44
C VAL A 166 3.90 4.82 -11.30
N VAL A 167 4.49 5.99 -11.58
CA VAL A 167 3.73 7.25 -11.62
C VAL A 167 2.60 7.17 -12.65
N LYS A 168 2.91 6.77 -13.90
CA LYS A 168 1.91 6.62 -14.97
C LYS A 168 0.84 5.59 -14.64
N LEU A 169 1.22 4.49 -13.99
CA LEU A 169 0.28 3.46 -13.52
C LEU A 169 -0.78 4.10 -12.61
N TYR A 170 -0.36 4.89 -11.62
CA TYR A 170 -1.29 5.50 -10.68
C TYR A 170 -2.09 6.66 -11.29
N GLU A 171 -1.50 7.45 -12.18
CA GLU A 171 -2.23 8.46 -12.98
C GLU A 171 -3.36 7.80 -13.79
N LYS A 172 -3.11 6.65 -14.41
CA LYS A 172 -4.13 5.88 -15.15
C LYS A 172 -5.27 5.38 -14.26
N VAL A 173 -5.00 5.14 -12.98
CA VAL A 173 -6.00 4.72 -11.99
C VAL A 173 -6.73 5.93 -11.38
N GLY A 174 -6.32 7.16 -11.71
CA GLY A 174 -6.98 8.40 -11.29
C GLY A 174 -6.28 9.14 -10.15
N PHE A 175 -5.11 8.67 -9.70
CA PHE A 175 -4.31 9.40 -8.71
C PHE A 175 -3.70 10.66 -9.34
N VAL A 176 -3.73 11.75 -8.59
CA VAL A 176 -3.12 13.04 -8.97
C VAL A 176 -1.93 13.34 -8.09
N LYS A 177 -0.90 13.98 -8.65
CA LYS A 177 0.27 14.42 -7.87
C LYS A 177 -0.17 15.51 -6.87
N GLY A 178 0.04 15.27 -5.59
CA GLY A 178 -0.45 16.11 -4.51
C GLY A 178 0.63 16.93 -3.79
N GLY A 179 1.83 16.39 -3.61
CA GLY A 179 2.89 17.07 -2.86
C GLY A 179 4.24 16.36 -2.93
N LEU A 180 5.26 16.98 -2.33
CA LEU A 180 6.62 16.45 -2.25
C LEU A 180 7.00 16.07 -0.81
N TYR A 181 7.46 14.84 -0.65
CA TYR A 181 7.70 14.23 0.64
C TYR A 181 9.18 13.92 0.82
N THR A 182 9.64 14.01 2.06
CA THR A 182 10.94 13.46 2.42
C THR A 182 10.85 11.94 2.50
N GLN A 183 11.99 11.26 2.39
CA GLN A 183 12.05 9.81 2.59
C GLN A 183 11.53 9.42 3.99
N ARG A 184 11.88 10.23 5.01
CA ARG A 184 11.42 10.04 6.39
C ARG A 184 9.90 10.11 6.51
N GLU A 185 9.30 11.17 5.97
CA GLU A 185 7.84 11.34 5.97
C GLU A 185 7.15 10.18 5.25
N ALA A 186 7.72 9.73 4.14
CA ALA A 186 7.20 8.60 3.39
C ALA A 186 7.25 7.29 4.20
N MET A 187 8.36 6.99 4.87
CA MET A 187 8.48 5.76 5.68
C MET A 187 7.49 5.77 6.85
N VAL A 188 7.31 6.91 7.52
CA VAL A 188 6.33 7.05 8.59
C VAL A 188 4.91 6.86 8.06
N ALA A 189 4.55 7.53 6.95
CA ALA A 189 3.24 7.39 6.33
C ALA A 189 2.94 5.96 5.83
N MET A 190 3.98 5.22 5.42
CA MET A 190 3.88 3.82 4.99
C MET A 190 3.82 2.83 6.18
N GLY A 191 3.83 3.31 7.42
CA GLY A 191 3.76 2.45 8.62
C GLY A 191 5.10 1.80 9.01
N ASP A 192 6.22 2.25 8.45
CA ASP A 192 7.56 1.72 8.70
C ASP A 192 8.47 2.75 9.38
N ALA A 193 7.96 3.38 10.44
CA ALA A 193 8.72 4.36 11.22
C ALA A 193 10.00 3.76 11.85
N ALA A 194 9.98 2.46 12.17
CA ALA A 194 11.13 1.74 12.72
C ALA A 194 12.28 1.58 11.70
N GLY A 195 11.98 1.64 10.40
CA GLY A 195 12.97 1.61 9.32
C GLY A 195 13.76 2.91 9.14
N VAL A 196 13.44 3.97 9.89
CA VAL A 196 14.11 5.28 9.80
C VAL A 196 15.32 5.32 10.75
N PRO A 197 16.56 5.41 10.24
CA PRO A 197 17.74 5.47 11.11
C PRO A 197 17.79 6.77 11.95
N GLU A 198 18.17 6.64 13.22
CA GLU A 198 18.30 7.78 14.14
C GLU A 198 19.40 8.76 13.68
N ALA A 199 20.51 8.24 13.15
CA ALA A 199 21.64 9.01 12.60
C ALA A 199 21.59 9.15 11.06
N ALA A 200 20.39 9.16 10.47
CA ALA A 200 20.20 9.28 9.03
C ALA A 200 20.81 10.57 8.45
N ALA A 201 21.55 10.44 7.35
CA ALA A 201 22.11 11.59 6.62
C ALA A 201 20.99 12.48 6.06
N ARG A 202 20.97 13.75 6.48
CA ARG A 202 19.87 14.70 6.20
C ARG A 202 19.64 14.94 4.71
N ASP A 203 20.70 14.94 3.92
CA ASP A 203 20.65 15.12 2.47
C ASP A 203 19.92 13.99 1.73
N ILE A 204 19.91 12.78 2.31
CA ILE A 204 19.20 11.62 1.75
C ILE A 204 17.79 11.49 2.33
N TRP A 205 17.65 11.72 3.64
CA TRP A 205 16.40 11.40 4.35
C TRP A 205 15.42 12.56 4.48
N ASP A 206 15.93 13.79 4.46
CA ASP A 206 15.14 15.01 4.66
C ASP A 206 15.00 15.84 3.36
N SER A 207 15.56 15.35 2.24
CA SER A 207 15.33 15.93 0.91
C SER A 207 13.94 15.54 0.37
N ARG A 208 13.18 16.54 -0.10
CA ARG A 208 11.81 16.37 -0.61
C ARG A 208 11.82 15.93 -2.07
N LEU A 209 12.16 14.66 -2.30
CA LEU A 209 12.25 14.11 -3.64
C LEU A 209 11.04 13.23 -3.99
N ALA A 210 10.40 12.60 -3.01
CA ALA A 210 9.31 11.68 -3.28
C ALA A 210 8.03 12.43 -3.65
N ILE A 211 7.25 11.87 -4.58
CA ILE A 211 5.97 12.43 -5.00
C ILE A 211 4.87 11.69 -4.25
N GLY A 212 4.08 12.40 -3.45
CA GLY A 212 2.81 11.86 -2.96
C GLY A 212 1.75 12.05 -4.01
N MET A 213 1.02 10.98 -4.29
CA MET A 213 -0.12 10.98 -5.19
C MET A 213 -1.37 10.64 -4.40
N GLU A 214 -2.46 11.34 -4.69
CA GLU A 214 -3.72 11.19 -3.97
C GLU A 214 -4.89 10.86 -4.90
N LEU A 215 -5.85 10.12 -4.37
CA LEU A 215 -7.12 9.82 -5.02
C LEU A 215 -8.24 10.05 -4.00
N LEU A 216 -9.25 10.83 -4.38
CA LEU A 216 -10.46 11.06 -3.59
C LEU A 216 -11.63 10.34 -4.29
N VAL A 217 -12.36 9.51 -3.55
CA VAL A 217 -13.53 8.74 -4.03
C VAL A 217 -14.73 8.88 -3.13
#